data_AF-A0A7Y3GCW2-F1
#
_entry.id   AF-A0A7Y3GCW2-F1
#
_cell.length_a   1.000
_cell.length_b   1.000
_cell.length_c   1.000
_cell.angle_alpha   90.00
_cell.angle_beta   90.00
_cell.angle_gamma   90.00
#
_symmetry.space_group_name_H-M   'P 1'
#
loop_
_entity.id
_entity.type
_entity.pdbx_description
1 polymer ?
#
loop_
_entity_poly.entity_id
_entity_poly.type
_entity_poly.pdbx_seq_one_letter_code
_entity_poly.pdbx_strand_id
1 'polypeptide(L)'
;SLRDQFMRGHAEKIAAEVEAMTAGWAEQGEIDVFDFFSELTLYTSTTCLIGPEFRDALDPDFVPIFKDLERGTDVLAYVNPYLPIPALRARDRARRALVAKIEAIFRARDESGREYGDLFQILRRLRDADGQRRYDDDQITGMFISMMFAGHHTTSVVSSWGLLELLMNPDWLGRIVGELDEIYADGRDVSYQALREIPLLECALKETLRLHPPLVLLMRKVMKDFHCAGYTVPAGRMVATSPSVSNRMPEHFPDPERFAPERYEAGREEDRQPFAWIPFGAGRHRCVGAAFAMMQLKAIFSILLRRFEFELAQPVESYGNDVSKMVVAVRQPCRVRYRRRKAAAAVAGSRAAGNEHADASAPYRVRVDADLCQGHGVCVGEAPEVFEIDREENQVTLRTASPDPALRARVDAAVRHCPTRALSIEE
;
A
#
# COMPACT_ATOMS: atom_id res chain seq x y z
N SER A 1 -13.90 -5.79 -0.75
CA SER A 1 -13.22 -4.65 -0.11
C SER A 1 -12.14 -5.22 0.79
N LEU A 2 -10.90 -4.70 0.76
CA LEU A 2 -9.90 -4.91 1.81
C LEU A 2 -10.48 -4.26 3.09
N ARG A 3 -11.33 -5.00 3.80
CA ARG A 3 -12.07 -4.50 4.96
C ARG A 3 -11.08 -4.03 6.02
N ASP A 4 -11.39 -2.92 6.69
CA ASP A 4 -10.58 -2.29 7.75
C ASP A 4 -10.01 -3.26 8.78
N GLN A 5 -10.76 -4.32 9.10
CA GLN A 5 -10.34 -5.37 10.02
C GLN A 5 -9.03 -6.06 9.59
N PHE A 6 -8.83 -6.33 8.29
CA PHE A 6 -7.61 -6.97 7.80
C PHE A 6 -6.43 -5.99 7.76
N MET A 7 -6.71 -4.71 7.49
CA MET A 7 -5.70 -3.66 7.40
C MET A 7 -4.98 -3.40 8.73
N ARG A 8 -5.67 -3.61 9.87
CA ARG A 8 -5.08 -3.49 11.22
C ARG A 8 -3.90 -4.45 11.42
N GLY A 9 -4.14 -5.74 11.22
CA GLY A 9 -3.09 -6.76 11.39
C GLY A 9 -1.96 -6.63 10.36
N HIS A 10 -2.22 -6.03 9.19
CA HIS A 10 -1.17 -5.78 8.21
C HIS A 10 -0.17 -4.72 8.65
N ALA A 11 -0.61 -3.63 9.28
CA ALA A 11 0.30 -2.58 9.76
C ALA A 11 1.33 -3.13 10.75
N GLU A 12 0.88 -3.95 11.71
CA GLU A 12 1.73 -4.61 12.71
C GLU A 12 2.70 -5.62 12.06
N LYS A 13 2.21 -6.43 11.11
CA LYS A 13 3.04 -7.38 10.36
C LYS A 13 4.13 -6.67 9.55
N ILE A 14 3.77 -5.58 8.87
CA ILE A 14 4.73 -4.77 8.10
C ILE A 14 5.78 -4.22 9.05
N ALA A 15 5.36 -3.69 10.21
CA ALA A 15 6.28 -3.16 11.19
C ALA A 15 7.28 -4.20 11.68
N ALA A 16 6.79 -5.39 12.05
CA ALA A 16 7.63 -6.49 12.50
C ALA A 16 8.68 -6.92 11.45
N GLU A 17 8.30 -6.97 10.17
CA GLU A 17 9.26 -7.31 9.09
C GLU A 17 10.33 -6.23 8.90
N VAL A 18 9.96 -4.95 8.95
CA VAL A 18 10.93 -3.83 8.84
C VAL A 18 11.92 -3.90 10.01
N GLU A 19 11.41 -4.14 11.21
CA GLU A 19 12.24 -4.27 12.41
C GLU A 19 13.15 -5.49 12.35
N ALA A 20 12.64 -6.65 11.92
CA ALA A 20 13.43 -7.86 11.75
C ALA A 20 14.54 -7.67 10.72
N MET A 21 14.24 -7.06 9.57
CA MET A 21 15.20 -6.84 8.48
C MET A 21 16.30 -5.84 8.86
N THR A 22 16.00 -4.90 9.77
CA THR A 22 16.95 -3.86 10.22
C THR A 22 17.57 -4.15 11.59
N ALA A 23 17.20 -5.25 12.26
CA ALA A 23 17.70 -5.61 13.58
C ALA A 23 19.22 -5.78 13.60
N GLY A 24 19.78 -6.41 12.56
CA GLY A 24 21.22 -6.66 12.42
C GLY A 24 22.04 -5.51 11.84
N TRP A 25 21.42 -4.35 11.54
CA TRP A 25 22.16 -3.22 10.99
C TRP A 25 23.18 -2.67 12.01
N ALA A 26 24.35 -2.27 11.53
CA ALA A 26 25.36 -1.64 12.38
C ALA A 26 24.92 -0.22 12.81
N GLU A 27 25.75 0.48 13.58
CA GLU A 27 25.49 1.89 13.93
C GLU A 27 25.44 2.78 12.68
N GLN A 28 26.23 2.45 11.67
CA GLN A 28 26.25 3.11 10.36
C GLN A 28 26.64 2.11 9.28
N GLY A 29 26.19 2.34 8.05
CA GLY A 29 26.50 1.47 6.90
C GLY A 29 26.03 2.03 5.57
N GLU A 30 26.16 1.23 4.52
CA GLU A 30 25.69 1.55 3.16
C GLU A 30 24.80 0.40 2.67
N ILE A 31 23.73 0.74 1.95
CA ILE A 31 22.82 -0.21 1.30
C ILE A 31 22.61 0.17 -0.16
N ASP A 32 22.30 -0.82 -1.00
CA ASP A 32 21.58 -0.56 -2.25
C ASP A 32 20.08 -0.49 -1.92
N VAL A 33 19.50 0.68 -2.14
CA VAL A 33 18.12 1.00 -1.74
C VAL A 33 17.12 0.14 -2.49
N PHE A 34 17.37 -0.13 -3.78
CA PHE A 34 16.44 -0.91 -4.58
C PHE A 34 16.47 -2.39 -4.20
N ASP A 35 17.65 -2.95 -3.92
CA ASP A 35 17.76 -4.32 -3.39
C ASP A 35 17.07 -4.44 -2.04
N PHE A 36 17.35 -3.51 -1.12
CA PHE A 36 16.75 -3.49 0.22
C PHE A 36 15.21 -3.42 0.16
N PHE A 37 14.65 -2.48 -0.60
CA PHE A 37 13.19 -2.36 -0.68
C PHE A 37 12.53 -3.48 -1.47
N SER A 38 13.21 -4.09 -2.46
CA SER A 38 12.68 -5.26 -3.15
C SER A 38 12.53 -6.44 -2.19
N GLU A 39 13.56 -6.74 -1.41
CA GLU A 39 13.49 -7.80 -0.40
C GLU A 39 12.45 -7.50 0.70
N LEU A 40 12.47 -6.27 1.25
CA LEU A 40 11.51 -5.87 2.29
C LEU A 40 10.06 -5.95 1.82
N THR A 41 9.77 -5.48 0.60
CA THR A 41 8.42 -5.49 0.05
C THR A 41 7.96 -6.89 -0.33
N LEU A 42 8.87 -7.79 -0.71
CA LEU A 42 8.56 -9.20 -0.88
C LEU A 42 8.10 -9.80 0.45
N TYR A 43 8.89 -9.66 1.53
CA TYR A 43 8.53 -10.20 2.85
C TYR A 43 7.21 -9.65 3.37
N THR A 44 7.08 -8.32 3.41
CA THR A 44 5.88 -7.66 3.91
C THR A 44 4.62 -8.02 3.10
N SER A 45 4.73 -8.11 1.77
CA SER A 45 3.61 -8.52 0.91
C SER A 45 3.22 -9.97 1.17
N THR A 46 4.18 -10.87 1.29
CA THR A 46 3.90 -12.29 1.53
C THR A 46 3.29 -12.56 2.91
N THR A 47 3.81 -11.92 3.96
CA THR A 47 3.30 -12.05 5.34
C THR A 47 1.88 -11.48 5.47
N CYS A 48 1.58 -10.41 4.73
CA CYS A 48 0.25 -9.81 4.74
C CYS A 48 -0.75 -10.59 3.90
N LEU A 49 -0.40 -10.91 2.64
CA LEU A 49 -1.36 -11.44 1.67
C LEU A 49 -1.59 -12.95 1.82
N ILE A 50 -0.55 -13.70 2.18
CA ILE A 50 -0.60 -15.18 2.23
C ILE A 50 -0.53 -15.66 3.68
N GLY A 51 0.38 -15.09 4.47
CA GLY A 51 0.52 -15.38 5.89
C GLY A 51 1.97 -15.68 6.29
N PRO A 52 2.22 -15.72 7.61
CA PRO A 52 3.57 -15.92 8.16
C PRO A 52 4.16 -17.28 7.77
N GLU A 53 3.35 -18.33 7.65
CA GLU A 53 3.86 -19.67 7.26
C GLU A 53 4.44 -19.67 5.84
N PHE A 54 3.83 -18.92 4.93
CA PHE A 54 4.35 -18.80 3.57
C PHE A 54 5.62 -17.95 3.57
N ARG A 55 5.64 -16.85 4.32
CA ARG A 55 6.84 -16.04 4.47
C ARG A 55 8.00 -16.83 5.08
N ASP A 56 7.74 -17.60 6.14
CA ASP A 56 8.77 -18.41 6.79
C ASP A 56 9.24 -19.57 5.91
N ALA A 57 8.39 -20.00 4.97
CA ALA A 57 8.74 -20.94 3.91
C ALA A 57 9.45 -20.29 2.70
N LEU A 58 9.68 -18.96 2.70
CA LEU A 58 10.58 -18.29 1.75
C LEU A 58 12.03 -18.62 2.14
N ASP A 59 12.38 -19.89 1.99
CA ASP A 59 13.74 -20.37 2.08
C ASP A 59 14.63 -19.72 0.99
N PRO A 60 15.97 -19.82 1.11
CA PRO A 60 16.88 -19.38 0.06
C PRO A 60 16.58 -19.96 -1.34
N ASP A 61 15.85 -21.08 -1.42
CA ASP A 61 15.41 -21.70 -2.67
C ASP A 61 14.23 -20.95 -3.34
N PHE A 62 13.50 -20.12 -2.60
CA PHE A 62 12.42 -19.29 -3.16
C PHE A 62 12.95 -18.16 -4.05
N VAL A 63 14.04 -17.51 -3.64
CA VAL A 63 14.56 -16.32 -4.33
C VAL A 63 14.91 -16.61 -5.81
N PRO A 64 15.61 -17.72 -6.16
CA PRO A 64 15.81 -18.10 -7.55
C PRO A 64 14.52 -18.36 -8.33
N ILE A 65 13.51 -19.00 -7.71
CA ILE A 65 12.21 -19.28 -8.34
C ILE A 65 11.51 -17.97 -8.68
N PHE A 66 11.47 -17.03 -7.74
CA PHE A 66 10.83 -15.75 -7.96
C PHE A 66 11.56 -14.92 -9.03
N LYS A 67 12.90 -14.89 -9.00
CA LYS A 67 13.71 -14.24 -10.05
C LYS A 67 13.48 -14.83 -11.44
N ASP A 68 13.30 -16.14 -11.57
CA ASP A 68 12.99 -16.77 -12.85
C ASP A 68 11.58 -16.43 -13.35
N LEU A 69 10.61 -16.26 -12.44
CA LEU A 69 9.28 -15.72 -12.81
C LEU A 69 9.39 -14.27 -13.30
N GLU A 70 10.15 -13.42 -12.61
CA GLU A 70 10.38 -12.01 -12.99
C GLU A 70 11.03 -11.89 -14.37
N ARG A 71 12.11 -12.64 -14.61
CA ARG A 71 12.78 -12.69 -15.91
C ARG A 71 11.87 -13.16 -17.04
N GLY A 72 10.82 -13.90 -16.71
CA GLY A 72 9.77 -14.33 -17.63
C GLY A 72 8.88 -13.22 -18.19
N THR A 73 9.07 -11.97 -17.76
CA THR A 73 8.29 -10.80 -18.17
C THR A 73 9.05 -9.83 -19.09
N ASP A 74 10.14 -10.30 -19.70
CA ASP A 74 10.89 -9.56 -20.73
C ASP A 74 9.97 -9.09 -21.89
N VAL A 75 10.38 -8.03 -22.59
CA VAL A 75 9.64 -7.45 -23.72
C VAL A 75 9.26 -8.50 -24.77
N LEU A 76 10.10 -9.52 -24.99
CA LEU A 76 9.80 -10.63 -25.91
C LEU A 76 8.57 -11.45 -25.48
N ALA A 77 8.29 -11.57 -24.18
CA ALA A 77 7.12 -12.26 -23.65
C ALA A 77 5.81 -11.57 -24.04
N TYR A 78 5.83 -10.26 -24.29
CA TYR A 78 4.67 -9.49 -24.75
C TYR A 78 4.45 -9.57 -26.27
N VAL A 79 5.46 -9.98 -27.03
CA VAL A 79 5.31 -10.32 -28.45
C VAL A 79 4.73 -11.72 -28.59
N ASN A 80 5.33 -12.69 -27.89
CA ASN A 80 4.82 -14.05 -27.80
C ASN A 80 5.24 -14.68 -26.45
N PRO A 81 4.29 -14.91 -25.52
CA PRO A 81 4.59 -15.40 -24.18
C PRO A 81 5.00 -16.88 -24.13
N TYR A 82 5.04 -17.57 -25.26
CA TYR A 82 5.38 -18.99 -25.40
C TYR A 82 6.59 -19.24 -26.30
N LEU A 83 7.42 -18.22 -26.54
CA LEU A 83 8.66 -18.41 -27.27
C LEU A 83 9.54 -19.49 -26.60
N PRO A 84 10.18 -20.37 -27.37
CA PRO A 84 10.98 -21.47 -26.84
C PRO A 84 12.37 -21.01 -26.36
N ILE A 85 12.45 -19.87 -25.67
CA ILE A 85 13.69 -19.28 -25.17
C ILE A 85 13.98 -19.70 -23.73
N PRO A 86 15.27 -19.71 -23.30
CA PRO A 86 15.64 -20.15 -21.95
C PRO A 86 14.88 -19.45 -20.82
N ALA A 87 14.67 -18.13 -20.92
CA ALA A 87 13.98 -17.34 -19.92
C ALA A 87 12.51 -17.79 -19.70
N LEU A 88 11.75 -18.02 -20.78
CA LEU A 88 10.34 -18.42 -20.66
C LEU A 88 10.19 -19.87 -20.20
N ARG A 89 11.12 -20.75 -20.58
CA ARG A 89 11.18 -22.11 -20.03
C ARG A 89 11.49 -22.12 -18.53
N ALA A 90 12.38 -21.22 -18.08
CA ALA A 90 12.70 -21.04 -16.68
C ALA A 90 11.48 -20.51 -15.90
N ARG A 91 10.80 -19.48 -16.42
CA ARG A 91 9.51 -18.97 -15.90
C ARG A 91 8.49 -20.08 -15.69
N ASP A 92 8.29 -20.95 -16.68
CA ASP A 92 7.28 -22.01 -16.61
C ASP A 92 7.64 -23.09 -15.56
N ARG A 93 8.94 -23.42 -15.42
CA ARG A 93 9.41 -24.30 -14.34
C ARG A 93 9.22 -23.64 -12.98
N ALA A 94 9.55 -22.36 -12.87
CA ALA A 94 9.40 -21.59 -11.64
C ALA A 94 7.93 -21.48 -11.21
N ARG A 95 6.99 -21.25 -12.15
CA ARG A 95 5.54 -21.29 -11.85
C ARG A 95 5.15 -22.64 -11.26
N ARG A 96 5.57 -23.76 -11.86
CA ARG A 96 5.24 -25.09 -11.35
C ARG A 96 5.83 -25.36 -9.97
N ALA A 97 7.06 -24.93 -9.71
CA ALA A 97 7.68 -25.04 -8.40
C ALA A 97 6.95 -24.22 -7.33
N LEU A 98 6.54 -22.99 -7.69
CA LEU A 98 5.77 -22.13 -6.80
C LEU A 98 4.39 -22.69 -6.49
N VAL A 99 3.70 -23.26 -7.49
CA VAL A 99 2.44 -23.98 -7.29
C VAL A 99 2.63 -25.14 -6.32
N ALA A 100 3.65 -25.97 -6.51
CA ALA A 100 3.90 -27.10 -5.61
C ALA A 100 4.21 -26.67 -4.17
N LYS A 101 4.99 -25.58 -3.97
CA LYS A 101 5.27 -25.02 -2.63
C LYS A 101 4.00 -24.50 -1.96
N ILE A 102 3.19 -23.75 -2.70
CA ILE A 102 1.92 -23.19 -2.21
C ILE A 102 0.95 -24.32 -1.83
N GLU A 103 0.78 -25.33 -2.68
CA GLU A 103 -0.04 -26.52 -2.38
C GLU A 103 0.45 -27.31 -1.16
N ALA A 104 1.77 -27.41 -0.94
CA ALA A 104 2.32 -28.07 0.24
C ALA A 104 1.95 -27.32 1.53
N ILE A 105 1.99 -25.98 1.51
CA ILE A 105 1.53 -25.15 2.62
C ILE A 105 0.04 -25.35 2.87
N PHE A 106 -0.75 -25.51 1.79
CA PHE A 106 -2.19 -25.74 1.92
C PHE A 106 -2.50 -27.07 2.60
N ARG A 107 -1.81 -28.15 2.21
CA ARG A 107 -1.95 -29.46 2.87
C ARG A 107 -1.57 -29.39 4.35
N ALA A 108 -0.45 -28.74 4.68
CA ALA A 108 -0.01 -28.58 6.06
C ALA A 108 -1.02 -27.79 6.92
N ARG A 109 -1.66 -26.76 6.36
CA ARG A 109 -2.73 -26.01 7.05
C ARG A 109 -3.95 -26.87 7.32
N ASP A 110 -4.38 -27.67 6.35
CA ASP A 110 -5.52 -28.58 6.49
C ASP A 110 -5.27 -29.62 7.59
N GLU A 111 -4.04 -30.14 7.68
CA GLU A 111 -3.63 -31.11 8.70
C GLU A 111 -3.49 -30.49 10.10
N SER A 112 -3.20 -29.19 10.20
CA SER A 112 -2.97 -28.51 11.47
C SER A 112 -4.22 -28.34 12.35
N GLY A 113 -5.41 -28.40 11.75
CA GLY A 113 -6.70 -28.11 12.42
C GLY A 113 -6.87 -26.67 12.91
N ARG A 114 -5.96 -25.75 12.57
CA ARG A 114 -6.04 -24.34 12.95
C ARG A 114 -6.99 -23.56 12.04
N GLU A 115 -7.70 -22.59 12.61
CA GLU A 115 -8.48 -21.63 11.82
C GLU A 115 -7.61 -20.47 11.35
N TYR A 116 -7.63 -20.21 10.03
CA TYR A 116 -6.92 -19.11 9.41
C TYR A 116 -7.89 -17.99 8.99
N GLY A 117 -7.52 -16.74 9.26
CA GLY A 117 -8.32 -15.55 8.92
C GLY A 117 -7.78 -14.74 7.75
N ASP A 118 -6.95 -15.32 6.88
CA ASP A 118 -6.30 -14.61 5.78
C ASP A 118 -7.08 -14.68 4.46
N LEU A 119 -6.62 -13.92 3.46
CA LEU A 119 -7.22 -13.90 2.12
C LEU A 119 -7.28 -15.30 1.50
N PHE A 120 -6.30 -16.15 1.80
CA PHE A 120 -6.26 -17.51 1.30
C PHE A 120 -7.43 -18.35 1.83
N GLN A 121 -7.66 -18.35 3.14
CA GLN A 121 -8.77 -19.09 3.73
C GLN A 121 -10.12 -18.55 3.25
N ILE A 122 -10.23 -17.24 3.03
CA ILE A 122 -11.40 -16.60 2.44
C ILE A 122 -11.67 -17.16 1.04
N LEU A 123 -10.67 -17.17 0.16
CA LEU A 123 -10.83 -17.66 -1.21
C LEU A 123 -11.24 -19.15 -1.27
N ARG A 124 -10.76 -20.00 -0.36
CA ARG A 124 -11.21 -21.41 -0.25
C ARG A 124 -12.63 -21.58 0.28
N ARG A 125 -13.09 -20.66 1.15
CA ARG A 125 -14.44 -20.69 1.72
C ARG A 125 -15.49 -20.10 0.79
N LEU A 126 -15.10 -19.30 -0.20
CA LEU A 126 -16.05 -18.74 -1.18
C LEU A 126 -16.77 -19.85 -1.95
N ARG A 127 -18.09 -19.69 -2.06
CA ARG A 127 -18.97 -20.53 -2.86
C ARG A 127 -19.55 -19.74 -4.03
N ASP A 128 -19.86 -20.43 -5.12
CA ASP A 128 -20.61 -19.88 -6.24
C ASP A 128 -22.13 -19.92 -5.97
N ALA A 129 -22.93 -19.54 -6.98
CA ALA A 129 -24.38 -19.52 -6.87
C ALA A 129 -25.00 -20.91 -6.64
N ASP A 130 -24.28 -21.97 -7.02
CA ASP A 130 -24.72 -23.36 -6.91
C ASP A 130 -24.20 -24.03 -5.61
N GLY A 131 -23.58 -23.26 -4.72
CA GLY A 131 -23.04 -23.74 -3.45
C GLY A 131 -21.74 -24.53 -3.60
N GLN A 132 -21.15 -24.60 -4.80
CA GLN A 132 -19.88 -25.27 -5.04
C GLN A 132 -18.70 -24.38 -4.70
N ARG A 133 -17.52 -24.98 -4.49
CA ARG A 133 -16.29 -24.22 -4.25
C ARG A 133 -16.00 -23.36 -5.49
N ARG A 134 -15.92 -22.04 -5.29
CA ARG A 134 -15.82 -21.08 -6.40
C ARG A 134 -14.48 -21.14 -7.14
N TYR A 135 -13.40 -21.44 -6.41
CA TYR A 135 -12.04 -21.43 -6.95
C TYR A 135 -11.27 -22.69 -6.54
N ASP A 136 -10.63 -23.37 -7.50
CA ASP A 136 -9.72 -24.48 -7.23
C ASP A 136 -8.34 -24.00 -6.71
N ASP A 137 -7.45 -24.93 -6.36
CA ASP A 137 -6.15 -24.60 -5.78
C ASP A 137 -5.18 -23.94 -6.79
N ASP A 138 -5.23 -24.28 -8.09
CA ASP A 138 -4.39 -23.61 -9.12
C ASP A 138 -4.87 -22.18 -9.36
N GLN A 139 -6.19 -21.96 -9.40
CA GLN A 139 -6.78 -20.63 -9.54
C GLN A 139 -6.40 -19.73 -8.37
N ILE A 140 -6.53 -20.24 -7.13
CA ILE A 140 -6.15 -19.52 -5.92
C ILE A 140 -4.64 -19.21 -5.94
N THR A 141 -3.82 -20.20 -6.29
CA THR A 141 -2.38 -20.03 -6.43
C THR A 141 -2.03 -18.97 -7.47
N GLY A 142 -2.67 -19.00 -8.64
CA GLY A 142 -2.50 -18.02 -9.69
C GLY A 142 -2.87 -16.60 -9.24
N MET A 143 -3.92 -16.46 -8.43
CA MET A 143 -4.26 -15.18 -7.80
C MET A 143 -3.17 -14.70 -6.86
N PHE A 144 -2.59 -15.59 -6.03
CA PHE A 144 -1.50 -15.21 -5.13
C PHE A 144 -0.24 -14.77 -5.84
N ILE A 145 0.20 -15.54 -6.85
CA ILE A 145 1.32 -15.15 -7.69
C ILE A 145 1.05 -13.78 -8.30
N SER A 146 -0.15 -13.56 -8.85
CA SER A 146 -0.53 -12.28 -9.45
C SER A 146 -0.50 -11.12 -8.45
N MET A 147 -1.01 -11.32 -7.24
CA MET A 147 -1.02 -10.30 -6.18
C MET A 147 0.39 -10.00 -5.66
N MET A 148 1.22 -11.02 -5.47
CA MET A 148 2.63 -10.86 -5.09
C MET A 148 3.38 -10.03 -6.14
N PHE A 149 3.26 -10.38 -7.42
CA PHE A 149 3.88 -9.63 -8.51
C PHE A 149 3.40 -8.19 -8.57
N ALA A 150 2.09 -7.97 -8.43
CA ALA A 150 1.50 -6.63 -8.48
C ALA A 150 1.96 -5.74 -7.32
N GLY A 151 2.01 -6.27 -6.09
CA GLY A 151 2.34 -5.51 -4.88
C GLY A 151 3.82 -5.35 -4.62
N HIS A 152 4.65 -6.33 -4.99
CA HIS A 152 6.10 -6.32 -4.72
C HIS A 152 6.81 -5.22 -5.51
N HIS A 153 6.83 -5.32 -6.85
CA HIS A 153 7.65 -4.44 -7.67
C HIS A 153 7.20 -2.98 -7.62
N THR A 154 5.89 -2.75 -7.58
CA THR A 154 5.37 -1.39 -7.58
C THR A 154 5.71 -0.67 -6.28
N THR A 155 5.55 -1.34 -5.13
CA THR A 155 5.92 -0.75 -3.84
C THR A 155 7.43 -0.63 -3.70
N SER A 156 8.25 -1.58 -4.17
CA SER A 156 9.72 -1.46 -4.04
C SER A 156 10.28 -0.23 -4.76
N VAL A 157 9.75 0.05 -5.96
CA VAL A 157 10.11 1.24 -6.75
C VAL A 157 9.70 2.52 -6.04
N VAL A 158 8.46 2.58 -5.53
CA VAL A 158 7.97 3.78 -4.84
C VAL A 158 8.66 4.00 -3.50
N SER A 159 8.98 2.94 -2.75
CA SER A 159 9.79 3.05 -1.54
C SER A 159 11.21 3.57 -1.85
N SER A 160 11.81 3.07 -2.93
CA SER A 160 13.15 3.51 -3.34
C SER A 160 13.16 4.97 -3.74
N TRP A 161 12.29 5.37 -4.66
CA TRP A 161 12.17 6.77 -5.07
C TRP A 161 11.69 7.67 -3.94
N GLY A 162 10.80 7.18 -3.07
CA GLY A 162 10.32 7.94 -1.92
C GLY A 162 11.47 8.31 -0.98
N LEU A 163 12.38 7.38 -0.70
CA LEU A 163 13.57 7.69 0.09
C LEU A 163 14.49 8.66 -0.64
N LEU A 164 14.77 8.43 -1.92
CA LEU A 164 15.66 9.30 -2.71
C LEU A 164 15.12 10.73 -2.83
N GLU A 165 13.84 10.90 -3.11
CA GLU A 165 13.18 12.21 -3.19
C GLU A 165 13.23 12.96 -1.87
N LEU A 166 12.98 12.27 -0.74
CA LEU A 166 13.13 12.89 0.57
C LEU A 166 14.58 13.32 0.85
N LEU A 167 15.57 12.53 0.44
CA LEU A 167 16.99 12.87 0.58
C LEU A 167 17.42 14.03 -0.31
N MET A 168 16.82 14.18 -1.48
CA MET A 168 17.04 15.32 -2.38
C MET A 168 16.27 16.58 -1.93
N ASN A 169 15.30 16.44 -1.02
CA ASN A 169 14.46 17.52 -0.52
C ASN A 169 14.49 17.58 1.03
N PRO A 170 15.63 17.96 1.64
CA PRO A 170 15.85 17.86 3.08
C PRO A 170 14.85 18.66 3.94
N ASP A 171 14.31 19.76 3.43
CA ASP A 171 13.27 20.54 4.13
C ASP A 171 12.00 19.70 4.36
N TRP A 172 11.58 18.94 3.35
CA TRP A 172 10.44 18.02 3.45
C TRP A 172 10.75 16.83 4.34
N LEU A 173 11.94 16.25 4.21
CA LEU A 173 12.38 15.17 5.09
C LEU A 173 12.37 15.60 6.56
N GLY A 174 12.87 16.80 6.88
CA GLY A 174 12.86 17.34 8.24
C GLY A 174 11.45 17.52 8.81
N ARG A 175 10.52 18.06 8.02
CA ARG A 175 9.10 18.21 8.40
C ARG A 175 8.43 16.86 8.66
N ILE A 176 8.69 15.87 7.81
CA ILE A 176 8.11 14.52 7.94
C ILE A 176 8.70 13.79 9.14
N VAL A 177 10.01 13.90 9.38
CA VAL A 177 10.63 13.36 10.59
C VAL A 177 10.03 13.98 11.84
N GLY A 178 9.80 15.30 11.84
CA GLY A 178 9.09 15.99 12.93
C GLY A 178 7.67 15.47 13.15
N GLU A 179 6.88 15.33 12.09
CA GLU A 179 5.53 14.73 12.14
C GLU A 179 5.55 13.33 12.76
N LEU A 180 6.49 12.48 12.34
CA LEU A 180 6.63 11.13 12.87
C LEU A 180 7.08 11.13 14.34
N ASP A 181 8.03 11.99 14.71
CA ASP A 181 8.49 12.09 16.09
C ASP A 181 7.36 12.57 17.02
N GLU A 182 6.49 13.48 16.57
CA GLU A 182 5.31 13.95 17.31
C GLU A 182 4.24 12.86 17.47
N ILE A 183 3.86 12.17 16.39
CA ILE A 183 2.81 11.12 16.41
C ILE A 183 3.18 9.97 17.34
N TYR A 184 4.48 9.67 17.42
CA TYR A 184 5.01 8.55 18.20
C TYR A 184 5.75 8.99 19.48
N ALA A 185 5.55 10.23 19.93
CA ALA A 185 6.20 10.78 21.13
C ALA A 185 5.83 10.04 22.42
N ASP A 186 4.63 9.44 22.46
CA ASP A 186 4.13 8.61 23.57
C ASP A 186 4.72 7.18 23.59
N GLY A 187 5.59 6.86 22.63
CA GLY A 187 6.22 5.54 22.51
C GLY A 187 5.31 4.46 21.96
N ARG A 188 4.14 4.81 21.42
CA ARG A 188 3.23 3.83 20.80
C ARG A 188 3.87 3.14 19.59
N ASP A 189 3.43 1.91 19.34
CA ASP A 189 3.82 1.17 18.15
C ASP A 189 3.10 1.67 16.89
N VAL A 190 3.66 1.32 15.73
CA VAL A 190 3.01 1.57 14.43
C VAL A 190 1.70 0.81 14.40
N SER A 191 0.60 1.56 14.33
CA SER A 191 -0.76 1.04 14.29
C SER A 191 -1.48 1.58 13.07
N TYR A 192 -2.46 0.84 12.57
CA TYR A 192 -3.24 1.28 11.41
C TYR A 192 -3.91 2.64 11.62
N GLN A 193 -4.32 2.95 12.85
CA GLN A 193 -4.86 4.26 13.24
C GLN A 193 -3.80 5.36 13.13
N ALA A 194 -2.59 5.14 13.68
CA ALA A 194 -1.51 6.12 13.56
C ALA A 194 -1.15 6.40 12.10
N LEU A 195 -1.18 5.38 11.22
CA LEU A 195 -0.89 5.54 9.80
C LEU A 195 -1.94 6.39 9.04
N ARG A 196 -3.15 6.58 9.60
CA ARG A 196 -4.15 7.50 9.05
C ARG A 196 -3.80 8.97 9.30
N GLU A 197 -3.07 9.25 10.37
CA GLU A 197 -2.75 10.60 10.84
C GLU A 197 -1.36 11.07 10.40
N ILE A 198 -0.86 10.62 9.25
CA ILE A 198 0.47 11.02 8.71
C ILE A 198 0.32 11.77 7.37
N PRO A 199 -0.22 13.01 7.38
CA PRO A 199 -0.51 13.76 6.16
C PRO A 199 0.73 14.20 5.37
N LEU A 200 1.83 14.64 6.00
CA LEU A 200 3.01 15.12 5.27
C LEU A 200 3.71 13.96 4.55
N LEU A 201 3.89 12.82 5.23
CA LEU A 201 4.41 11.62 4.56
C LEU A 201 3.47 11.17 3.42
N GLU A 202 2.16 11.22 3.61
CA GLU A 202 1.21 10.87 2.54
C GLU A 202 1.39 11.77 1.32
N CYS A 203 1.53 13.08 1.53
CA CYS A 203 1.75 14.05 0.48
C CYS A 203 3.05 13.75 -0.30
N ALA A 204 4.14 13.45 0.41
CA ALA A 204 5.41 13.11 -0.23
C ALA A 204 5.34 11.80 -1.02
N LEU A 205 4.63 10.79 -0.50
CA LEU A 205 4.40 9.53 -1.21
C LEU A 205 3.52 9.72 -2.46
N LYS A 206 2.49 10.58 -2.39
CA LYS A 206 1.65 10.92 -3.55
C LYS A 206 2.47 11.63 -4.63
N GLU A 207 3.38 12.52 -4.25
CA GLU A 207 4.26 13.21 -5.20
C GLU A 207 5.29 12.27 -5.81
N THR A 208 5.83 11.35 -4.99
CA THR A 208 6.70 10.27 -5.47
C THR A 208 5.98 9.43 -6.53
N LEU A 209 4.73 9.02 -6.28
CA LEU A 209 3.91 8.29 -7.23
C LEU A 209 3.60 9.09 -8.51
N ARG A 210 3.45 10.41 -8.39
CA ARG A 210 3.21 11.31 -9.53
C ARG A 210 4.41 11.30 -10.45
N LEU A 211 5.61 11.55 -9.91
CA LEU A 211 6.85 11.66 -10.67
C LEU A 211 7.39 10.30 -11.13
N HIS A 212 7.27 9.28 -10.29
CA HIS A 212 7.85 7.95 -10.51
C HIS A 212 6.78 6.84 -10.50
N PRO A 213 5.77 6.90 -11.41
CA PRO A 213 4.78 5.85 -11.48
C PRO A 213 5.44 4.54 -11.96
N PRO A 214 5.36 3.44 -11.20
CA PRO A 214 6.01 2.18 -11.58
C PRO A 214 5.51 1.60 -12.90
N LEU A 215 4.26 1.92 -13.27
CA LEU A 215 3.65 1.55 -14.54
C LEU A 215 3.45 2.79 -15.40
N VAL A 216 4.29 2.95 -16.41
CA VAL A 216 4.28 4.13 -17.30
C VAL A 216 3.34 4.00 -18.49
N LEU A 217 2.81 2.79 -18.76
CA LEU A 217 1.90 2.52 -19.86
C LEU A 217 0.82 1.50 -19.46
N LEU A 218 -0.45 1.89 -19.55
CA LEU A 218 -1.61 1.05 -19.23
C LEU A 218 -2.38 0.75 -20.52
N MET A 219 -2.23 -0.46 -21.05
CA MET A 219 -2.76 -0.85 -22.36
C MET A 219 -4.14 -1.50 -22.29
N ARG A 220 -4.94 -1.35 -23.35
CA ARG A 220 -6.21 -2.07 -23.59
C ARG A 220 -6.33 -2.44 -25.07
N LYS A 221 -6.97 -3.58 -25.34
CA LYS A 221 -7.40 -3.94 -26.69
C LYS A 221 -8.80 -3.42 -26.94
N VAL A 222 -8.98 -2.70 -28.05
CA VAL A 222 -10.28 -2.18 -28.47
C VAL A 222 -11.10 -3.33 -29.01
N MET A 223 -12.21 -3.64 -28.33
CA MET A 223 -13.09 -4.76 -28.71
C MET A 223 -14.27 -4.32 -29.59
N LYS A 224 -14.60 -3.02 -29.56
CA LYS A 224 -15.64 -2.39 -30.36
C LYS A 224 -15.18 -0.98 -30.71
N ASP A 225 -15.53 -0.52 -31.91
CA ASP A 225 -15.28 0.85 -32.35
C ASP A 225 -15.80 1.84 -31.30
N PHE A 226 -14.99 2.83 -30.94
CA PHE A 226 -15.42 3.89 -30.03
C PHE A 226 -14.97 5.26 -30.54
N HIS A 227 -15.68 6.30 -30.10
CA HIS A 227 -15.42 7.67 -30.49
C HIS A 227 -14.85 8.45 -29.29
N CYS A 228 -13.74 9.15 -29.48
CA CYS A 228 -13.10 9.95 -28.44
C CYS A 228 -12.39 11.15 -29.06
N ALA A 229 -12.59 12.34 -28.50
CA ALA A 229 -11.97 13.60 -28.95
C ALA A 229 -12.08 13.85 -30.48
N GLY A 230 -13.21 13.48 -31.09
CA GLY A 230 -13.45 13.61 -32.54
C GLY A 230 -12.86 12.49 -33.41
N TYR A 231 -12.19 11.50 -32.82
CA TYR A 231 -11.62 10.35 -33.53
C TYR A 231 -12.44 9.08 -33.34
N THR A 232 -12.60 8.31 -34.40
CA THR A 232 -13.07 6.91 -34.33
C THR A 232 -11.86 5.99 -34.16
N VAL A 233 -11.83 5.22 -33.09
CA VAL A 233 -10.81 4.20 -32.84
C VAL A 233 -11.43 2.83 -33.15
N PRO A 234 -10.98 2.13 -34.20
CA PRO A 234 -11.59 0.87 -34.62
C PRO A 234 -11.20 -0.30 -33.71
N ALA A 235 -12.08 -1.31 -33.68
CA ALA A 235 -11.84 -2.60 -33.04
C ALA A 235 -10.55 -3.26 -33.56
N GLY A 236 -9.89 -4.00 -32.67
CA GLY A 236 -8.61 -4.67 -32.94
C GLY A 236 -7.37 -3.81 -32.67
N ARG A 237 -7.50 -2.48 -32.55
CA ARG A 237 -6.39 -1.60 -32.16
C ARG A 237 -6.03 -1.77 -30.68
N MET A 238 -4.79 -1.43 -30.35
CA MET A 238 -4.35 -1.23 -28.97
C MET A 238 -4.44 0.26 -28.64
N VAL A 239 -4.97 0.57 -27.47
CA VAL A 239 -4.93 1.92 -26.89
C VAL A 239 -4.19 1.87 -25.57
N ALA A 240 -3.58 2.98 -25.18
CA ALA A 240 -2.88 3.09 -23.93
C ALA A 240 -3.10 4.45 -23.28
N THR A 241 -3.02 4.47 -21.96
CA THR A 241 -2.87 5.69 -21.16
C THR A 241 -1.51 5.65 -20.49
N SER A 242 -0.88 6.81 -20.29
CA SER A 242 0.46 6.89 -19.72
C SER A 242 0.45 7.74 -18.46
N PRO A 243 0.54 7.11 -17.27
CA PRO A 243 0.67 7.85 -16.02
C PRO A 243 1.88 8.80 -16.02
N SER A 244 3.03 8.38 -16.57
CA SER A 244 4.22 9.25 -16.61
C SER A 244 4.02 10.54 -17.40
N VAL A 245 3.16 10.53 -18.42
CA VAL A 245 2.79 11.71 -19.21
C VAL A 245 1.68 12.50 -18.52
N SER A 246 0.55 11.85 -18.19
CA SER A 246 -0.61 12.52 -17.58
C SER A 246 -0.26 13.21 -16.26
N ASN A 247 0.56 12.55 -15.44
CA ASN A 247 1.03 13.08 -14.15
C ASN A 247 1.98 14.30 -14.30
N ARG A 248 2.36 14.68 -15.52
CA ARG A 248 3.26 15.80 -15.84
C ARG A 248 2.61 16.85 -16.75
N MET A 249 1.31 16.75 -17.00
CA MET A 249 0.60 17.76 -17.80
C MET A 249 0.53 19.09 -17.03
N PRO A 250 1.11 20.20 -17.53
CA PRO A 250 1.18 21.48 -16.79
C PRO A 250 -0.18 22.08 -16.44
N GLU A 251 -1.21 21.77 -17.23
CA GLU A 251 -2.60 22.18 -16.99
C GLU A 251 -3.21 21.54 -15.73
N HIS A 252 -2.68 20.41 -15.28
CA HIS A 252 -3.10 19.71 -14.07
C HIS A 252 -2.09 19.84 -12.93
N PHE A 253 -0.80 19.90 -13.28
CA PHE A 253 0.32 19.96 -12.34
C PHE A 253 1.29 21.08 -12.75
N PRO A 254 1.06 22.33 -12.29
CA PRO A 254 1.97 23.45 -12.56
C PRO A 254 3.38 23.14 -12.07
N ASP A 255 4.43 23.50 -12.81
CA ASP A 255 5.81 23.07 -12.56
C ASP A 255 5.95 21.53 -12.43
N PRO A 256 5.60 20.77 -13.47
CA PRO A 256 5.36 19.33 -13.38
C PRO A 256 6.61 18.49 -13.04
N GLU A 257 7.82 19.01 -13.26
CA GLU A 257 9.05 18.28 -12.93
C GLU A 257 9.53 18.50 -11.49
N ARG A 258 8.95 19.49 -10.78
CA ARG A 258 9.33 19.77 -9.39
C ARG A 258 8.67 18.78 -8.44
N PHE A 259 9.45 18.22 -7.51
CA PHE A 259 8.92 17.50 -6.34
C PHE A 259 8.25 18.50 -5.40
N ALA A 260 6.92 18.54 -5.42
CA ALA A 260 6.09 19.47 -4.64
C ALA A 260 4.97 18.71 -3.88
N PRO A 261 5.28 18.06 -2.75
CA PRO A 261 4.28 17.39 -1.91
C PRO A 261 3.12 18.29 -1.47
N GLU A 262 3.34 19.61 -1.37
CA GLU A 262 2.30 20.58 -1.02
C GLU A 262 1.06 20.55 -1.96
N ARG A 263 1.15 19.92 -3.15
CA ARG A 263 0.01 19.69 -4.06
C ARG A 263 -1.14 18.92 -3.42
N TYR A 264 -0.83 18.11 -2.42
CA TYR A 264 -1.77 17.18 -1.80
C TYR A 264 -2.18 17.56 -0.39
N GLU A 265 -1.68 18.69 0.11
CA GLU A 265 -2.14 19.27 1.36
C GLU A 265 -3.61 19.71 1.24
N ALA A 266 -4.28 19.84 2.39
CA ALA A 266 -5.66 20.27 2.47
C ALA A 266 -5.85 21.63 1.79
N GLY A 267 -6.85 21.73 0.91
CA GLY A 267 -7.14 22.93 0.11
C GLY A 267 -6.56 22.92 -1.30
N ARG A 268 -5.57 22.06 -1.60
CA ARG A 268 -5.08 21.85 -2.98
C ARG A 268 -5.57 20.55 -3.57
N GLU A 269 -5.29 19.43 -2.90
CA GLU A 269 -5.83 18.09 -3.21
C GLU A 269 -5.81 17.75 -4.72
N GLU A 270 -4.69 18.05 -5.41
CA GLU A 270 -4.57 17.91 -6.87
C GLU A 270 -4.80 16.45 -7.34
N ASP A 271 -4.65 15.47 -6.43
CA ASP A 271 -4.95 14.06 -6.66
C ASP A 271 -6.45 13.77 -6.85
N ARG A 272 -7.34 14.68 -6.45
CA ARG A 272 -8.80 14.53 -6.59
C ARG A 272 -9.32 14.97 -7.95
N GLN A 273 -8.48 15.59 -8.78
CA GLN A 273 -8.83 15.93 -10.16
C GLN A 273 -9.18 14.65 -10.94
N PRO A 274 -10.37 14.57 -11.57
CA PRO A 274 -10.77 13.37 -12.29
C PRO A 274 -9.76 13.01 -13.40
N PHE A 275 -9.22 11.79 -13.34
CA PHE A 275 -8.35 11.22 -14.37
C PHE A 275 -7.01 11.95 -14.62
N ALA A 276 -6.61 12.91 -13.77
CA ALA A 276 -5.31 13.59 -13.90
C ALA A 276 -4.19 12.87 -13.13
N TRP A 277 -4.41 12.58 -11.84
CA TRP A 277 -3.48 11.82 -11.01
C TRP A 277 -3.81 10.33 -11.09
N ILE A 278 -3.09 9.58 -11.93
CA ILE A 278 -3.41 8.18 -12.25
C ILE A 278 -2.29 7.15 -11.97
N PRO A 279 -1.45 7.29 -10.92
CA PRO A 279 -0.43 6.27 -10.62
C PRO A 279 -1.03 4.91 -10.24
N PHE A 280 -2.27 4.90 -9.73
CA PHE A 280 -3.05 3.68 -9.46
C PHE A 280 -4.05 3.32 -10.57
N GLY A 281 -3.96 3.97 -11.73
CA GLY A 281 -4.99 3.96 -12.75
C GLY A 281 -6.31 4.58 -12.26
N ALA A 282 -7.39 4.36 -13.01
CA ALA A 282 -8.71 4.92 -12.71
C ALA A 282 -9.86 4.01 -13.21
N GLY A 283 -11.09 4.34 -12.81
CA GLY A 283 -12.30 3.65 -13.25
C GLY A 283 -12.40 2.20 -12.76
N ARG A 284 -13.07 1.34 -13.56
CA ARG A 284 -13.36 -0.06 -13.19
C ARG A 284 -12.12 -0.91 -12.89
N HIS A 285 -10.98 -0.58 -13.49
CA HIS A 285 -9.72 -1.29 -13.31
C HIS A 285 -8.71 -0.50 -12.48
N ARG A 286 -9.17 0.43 -11.64
CA ARG A 286 -8.32 1.09 -10.64
C ARG A 286 -7.70 0.04 -9.72
N CYS A 287 -6.45 0.25 -9.33
CA CYS A 287 -5.70 -0.65 -8.46
C CYS A 287 -6.48 -0.96 -7.18
N VAL A 288 -6.80 -2.24 -6.99
CA VAL A 288 -7.48 -2.75 -5.80
C VAL A 288 -6.58 -2.73 -4.56
N GLY A 289 -5.26 -2.74 -4.76
CA GLY A 289 -4.25 -2.70 -3.71
C GLY A 289 -3.82 -1.29 -3.28
N ALA A 290 -4.41 -0.22 -3.83
CA ALA A 290 -3.95 1.16 -3.57
C ALA A 290 -3.93 1.52 -2.07
N ALA A 291 -4.97 1.13 -1.33
CA ALA A 291 -5.03 1.36 0.12
C ALA A 291 -3.96 0.56 0.88
N PHE A 292 -3.73 -0.70 0.47
CA PHE A 292 -2.68 -1.54 1.04
C PHE A 292 -1.29 -0.96 0.77
N ALA A 293 -1.00 -0.56 -0.48
CA ALA A 293 0.28 0.02 -0.86
C ALA A 293 0.58 1.31 -0.08
N MET A 294 -0.38 2.23 0.04
CA MET A 294 -0.18 3.47 0.82
C MET A 294 0.06 3.17 2.30
N MET A 295 -0.67 2.23 2.88
CA MET A 295 -0.46 1.81 4.26
C MET A 295 0.92 1.15 4.46
N GLN A 296 1.32 0.28 3.54
CA GLN A 296 2.63 -0.38 3.53
C GLN A 296 3.77 0.63 3.44
N LEU A 297 3.69 1.58 2.50
CA LEU A 297 4.66 2.67 2.36
C LEU A 297 4.77 3.48 3.65
N LYS A 298 3.63 3.93 4.20
CA LYS A 298 3.63 4.72 5.44
C LYS A 298 4.23 3.95 6.61
N ALA A 299 3.91 2.67 6.77
CA ALA A 299 4.45 1.83 7.84
C ALA A 299 5.98 1.68 7.72
N ILE A 300 6.47 1.39 6.50
CA ILE A 300 7.90 1.27 6.22
C ILE A 300 8.63 2.57 6.60
N PHE A 301 8.20 3.72 6.08
CA PHE A 301 8.86 5.00 6.33
C PHE A 301 8.72 5.47 7.79
N SER A 302 7.59 5.18 8.45
CA SER A 302 7.40 5.49 9.88
C SER A 302 8.43 4.80 10.77
N ILE A 303 8.97 3.66 10.36
CA ILE A 303 9.97 2.92 11.14
C ILE A 303 11.37 3.34 10.73
N LEU A 304 11.65 3.35 9.43
CA LEU A 304 12.97 3.66 8.91
C LEU A 304 13.40 5.08 9.31
N LEU A 305 12.54 6.09 9.13
CA LEU A 305 12.88 7.48 9.41
C LEU A 305 12.94 7.80 10.91
N ARG A 306 12.29 7.01 11.77
CA ARG A 306 12.43 7.12 13.23
C ARG A 306 13.71 6.45 13.75
N ARG A 307 14.16 5.38 13.11
CA ARG A 307 15.31 4.59 13.56
C ARG A 307 16.64 4.97 12.90
N PHE A 308 16.61 5.56 11.71
CA PHE A 308 17.79 5.83 10.91
C PHE A 308 17.73 7.21 10.24
N GLU A 309 18.90 7.83 10.15
CA GLU A 309 19.18 8.94 9.24
C GLU A 309 19.80 8.35 7.98
N PHE A 310 19.44 8.90 6.82
CA PHE A 310 19.94 8.45 5.54
C PHE A 310 20.62 9.60 4.80
N GLU A 311 21.60 9.28 3.96
CA GLU A 311 22.27 10.23 3.08
C GLU A 311 22.60 9.60 1.72
N LEU A 312 22.54 10.39 0.65
CA LEU A 312 22.93 9.92 -0.69
C LEU A 312 24.40 9.49 -0.69
N ALA A 313 24.69 8.30 -1.23
CA ALA A 313 26.05 7.75 -1.29
C ALA A 313 26.69 7.86 -2.69
N GLN A 314 25.98 8.45 -3.65
CA GLN A 314 26.42 8.65 -5.03
C GLN A 314 25.85 9.97 -5.60
N PRO A 315 26.40 10.50 -6.72
CA PRO A 315 25.92 11.75 -7.32
C PRO A 315 24.42 11.69 -7.66
N VAL A 316 23.70 12.79 -7.46
CA VAL A 316 22.24 12.86 -7.65
C VAL A 316 21.83 12.41 -9.06
N GLU A 317 22.61 12.78 -10.07
CA GLU A 317 22.36 12.50 -11.49
C GLU A 317 22.54 11.02 -11.85
N SER A 318 23.16 10.24 -10.96
CA SER A 318 23.34 8.80 -11.17
C SER A 318 22.08 8.00 -10.84
N TYR A 319 21.21 8.52 -9.96
CA TYR A 319 19.91 7.92 -9.69
C TYR A 319 18.98 8.17 -10.88
N GLY A 320 18.25 7.14 -11.29
CA GLY A 320 17.38 7.25 -12.46
C GLY A 320 16.53 6.02 -12.64
N ASN A 321 15.59 6.09 -13.57
CA ASN A 321 14.74 4.96 -13.92
C ASN A 321 15.46 4.00 -14.88
N ASP A 322 15.24 2.70 -14.67
CA ASP A 322 15.46 1.65 -15.67
C ASP A 322 14.11 1.32 -16.34
N VAL A 323 13.97 1.80 -17.57
CA VAL A 323 12.78 1.63 -18.41
C VAL A 323 12.91 0.45 -19.38
N SER A 324 13.95 -0.38 -19.24
CA SER A 324 14.11 -1.60 -20.06
C SER A 324 13.18 -2.74 -19.63
N LYS A 325 12.53 -2.60 -18.47
CA LYS A 325 11.62 -3.57 -17.85
C LYS A 325 10.17 -3.10 -17.99
N MET A 326 9.23 -4.05 -17.87
CA MET A 326 7.80 -3.72 -17.92
C MET A 326 7.35 -2.91 -16.70
N VAL A 327 7.80 -3.29 -15.50
CA VAL A 327 7.69 -2.41 -14.33
C VAL A 327 8.96 -1.58 -14.29
N VAL A 328 8.82 -0.25 -14.34
CA VAL A 328 9.97 0.66 -14.29
C VAL A 328 10.70 0.42 -12.98
N ALA A 329 11.98 0.07 -13.04
CA ALA A 329 12.82 -0.16 -11.88
C ALA A 329 13.67 1.06 -11.57
N VAL A 330 14.34 1.07 -10.42
CA VAL A 330 15.39 2.05 -10.13
C VAL A 330 16.70 1.53 -10.71
N ARG A 331 17.44 2.40 -11.40
CA ARG A 331 18.74 2.08 -11.98
C ARG A 331 19.72 1.73 -10.86
N GLN A 332 20.39 0.59 -11.01
CA GLN A 332 21.44 0.16 -10.10
C GLN A 332 22.84 0.48 -10.64
N PRO A 333 23.83 0.77 -9.78
CA PRO A 333 23.73 0.82 -8.32
C PRO A 333 22.91 2.02 -7.81
N CYS A 334 22.20 1.83 -6.69
CA CYS A 334 21.34 2.83 -6.05
C CYS A 334 21.70 2.95 -4.56
N ARG A 335 22.88 3.48 -4.26
CA ARG A 335 23.48 3.44 -2.93
C ARG A 335 23.05 4.61 -2.04
N VAL A 336 22.78 4.31 -0.77
CA VAL A 336 22.51 5.28 0.30
C VAL A 336 23.24 4.83 1.56
N ARG A 337 23.78 5.77 2.34
CA ARG A 337 24.31 5.47 3.67
C ARG A 337 23.23 5.68 4.72
N TYR A 338 23.32 4.90 5.78
CA TYR A 338 22.47 5.04 6.95
C TYR A 338 23.31 5.21 8.21
N ARG A 339 22.73 5.88 9.20
CA ARG A 339 23.22 5.92 10.59
C ARG A 339 22.04 5.78 11.53
N ARG A 340 22.18 5.03 12.63
CA ARG A 340 21.14 4.92 13.66
C ARG A 340 20.86 6.31 14.24
N ARG A 341 19.58 6.67 14.32
CA ARG A 341 19.15 7.87 15.03
C ARG A 341 19.37 7.64 16.53
N LYS A 342 19.94 8.63 17.20
CA LYS A 342 19.85 8.69 18.65
C LYS A 342 18.38 8.90 18.99
N ALA A 343 17.82 8.07 19.88
CA ALA A 343 16.47 8.28 20.37
C ALA A 343 16.33 9.75 20.78
N ALA A 344 15.38 10.47 20.19
CA ALA A 344 15.07 11.81 20.65
C ALA A 344 14.80 11.68 22.16
N ALA A 345 15.56 12.40 22.98
CA ALA A 345 15.22 12.52 24.39
C ALA A 345 13.77 12.98 24.41
N ALA A 346 12.87 12.17 24.99
CA ALA A 346 11.48 12.52 25.11
C ALA A 346 11.43 13.95 25.62
N VAL A 347 11.00 14.89 24.77
CA VAL A 347 10.86 16.27 25.19
C VAL A 347 9.71 16.21 26.16
N ALA A 348 10.02 16.14 27.45
CA ALA A 348 9.11 16.36 28.56
C ALA A 348 8.69 17.82 28.56
N GLY A 349 8.07 18.24 27.45
CA GLY A 349 7.39 19.48 27.26
C GLY A 349 5.96 19.06 26.94
N SER A 350 5.16 18.93 27.99
CA SER A 350 3.71 19.04 27.87
C SER A 350 3.41 20.39 27.20
N ARG A 351 3.43 20.41 25.88
CA ARG A 351 2.51 21.22 25.12
C ARG A 351 1.31 20.33 24.95
N ALA A 352 0.42 20.42 25.94
CA ALA A 352 -0.98 20.19 25.69
C ALA A 352 -1.29 20.93 24.39
N ALA A 353 -1.49 20.17 23.30
CA ALA A 353 -2.13 20.70 22.13
C ALA A 353 -3.39 21.36 22.67
N GLY A 354 -3.49 22.68 22.51
CA GLY A 354 -4.75 23.38 22.66
C GLY A 354 -5.67 22.89 21.55
N ASN A 355 -6.16 21.66 21.68
CA ASN A 355 -7.50 21.35 21.23
C ASN A 355 -8.37 22.25 22.08
N GLU A 356 -9.01 23.22 21.44
CA GLU A 356 -10.22 23.82 21.97
C GLU A 356 -11.11 22.65 22.41
N HIS A 357 -11.10 22.35 23.71
CA HIS A 357 -12.01 21.42 24.33
C HIS A 357 -13.39 22.04 24.22
N ALA A 358 -14.09 21.72 23.13
CA ALA A 358 -15.53 21.61 23.18
C ALA A 358 -15.85 20.67 24.36
N ASP A 359 -16.65 21.20 25.27
CA ASP A 359 -17.04 20.66 26.56
C ASP A 359 -17.14 19.11 26.60
N ALA A 360 -16.10 18.45 27.12
CA ALA A 360 -16.04 16.99 27.25
C ALA A 360 -17.04 16.42 28.29
N SER A 361 -17.96 17.24 28.80
CA SER A 361 -19.02 16.83 29.74
C SER A 361 -20.42 16.84 29.15
N ALA A 362 -20.62 17.40 27.94
CA ALA A 362 -21.93 17.47 27.33
C ALA A 362 -22.35 16.09 26.75
N PRO A 363 -23.55 15.59 27.09
CA PRO A 363 -24.08 14.39 26.46
C PRO A 363 -24.26 14.65 24.96
N TYR A 364 -23.93 13.66 24.13
CA TYR A 364 -24.09 13.73 22.67
C TYR A 364 -24.79 12.46 22.17
N ARG A 365 -25.43 12.57 21.01
CA ARG A 365 -26.01 11.43 20.30
C ARG A 365 -25.27 11.14 19.01
N VAL A 366 -25.17 9.86 18.70
CA VAL A 366 -24.58 9.39 17.44
C VAL A 366 -25.71 8.84 16.58
N ARG A 367 -25.68 9.15 15.29
CA ARG A 367 -26.62 8.63 14.31
C ARG A 367 -25.87 7.95 13.16
N VAL A 368 -26.43 6.83 12.71
CA VAL A 368 -26.03 6.16 11.47
C VAL A 368 -27.15 6.34 10.45
N ASP A 369 -26.82 6.92 9.30
CA ASP A 369 -27.71 6.97 8.14
C ASP A 369 -27.61 5.64 7.38
N ALA A 370 -28.66 4.83 7.48
CA ALA A 370 -28.72 3.50 6.87
C ALA A 370 -28.70 3.55 5.33
N ASP A 371 -29.16 4.64 4.71
CA ASP A 371 -29.20 4.78 3.25
C ASP A 371 -27.81 5.12 2.69
N LEU A 372 -26.96 5.80 3.48
CA LEU A 372 -25.58 6.11 3.12
C LEU A 372 -24.57 5.05 3.59
N CYS A 373 -24.95 4.19 4.54
CA CYS A 373 -24.07 3.20 5.12
C CYS A 373 -23.85 2.00 4.19
N GLN A 374 -22.60 1.80 3.76
CA GLN A 374 -22.22 0.66 2.92
C GLN A 374 -21.43 -0.44 3.67
N GLY A 375 -21.46 -0.41 5.00
CA GLY A 375 -20.84 -1.48 5.81
C GLY A 375 -19.31 -1.52 5.78
N HIS A 376 -18.65 -0.39 5.55
CA HIS A 376 -17.18 -0.34 5.51
C HIS A 376 -16.52 -0.71 6.86
N GLY A 377 -17.21 -0.46 7.97
CA GLY A 377 -16.76 -0.85 9.32
C GLY A 377 -15.69 0.04 9.94
N VAL A 378 -15.37 1.18 9.32
CA VAL A 378 -14.31 2.10 9.80
C VAL A 378 -14.56 2.55 11.23
N CYS A 379 -15.80 2.93 11.53
CA CYS A 379 -16.25 3.39 12.85
C CYS A 379 -16.21 2.32 13.94
N VAL A 380 -16.48 1.05 13.60
CA VAL A 380 -16.28 -0.09 14.52
C VAL A 380 -14.81 -0.21 14.90
N GLY A 381 -13.93 0.20 14.01
CA GLY A 381 -12.53 0.31 14.32
C GLY A 381 -12.20 1.40 15.34
N GLU A 382 -12.75 2.60 15.15
CA GLU A 382 -12.44 3.78 15.98
C GLU A 382 -13.07 3.68 17.37
N ALA A 383 -14.33 3.25 17.44
CA ALA A 383 -15.07 3.10 18.69
C ALA A 383 -15.91 1.79 18.67
N PRO A 384 -15.30 0.59 18.79
CA PRO A 384 -15.99 -0.69 18.89
C PRO A 384 -16.99 -0.78 20.06
N GLU A 385 -16.85 0.08 21.06
CA GLU A 385 -17.78 0.23 22.19
C GLU A 385 -19.09 0.91 21.78
N VAL A 386 -19.06 1.69 20.69
CA VAL A 386 -20.19 2.48 20.20
C VAL A 386 -20.79 1.87 18.94
N PHE A 387 -19.95 1.35 18.04
CA PHE A 387 -20.37 0.83 16.75
C PHE A 387 -20.17 -0.68 16.64
N GLU A 388 -21.07 -1.36 15.94
CA GLU A 388 -20.89 -2.74 15.52
C GLU A 388 -21.32 -2.92 14.05
N ILE A 389 -20.97 -4.06 13.45
CA ILE A 389 -21.44 -4.42 12.11
C ILE A 389 -22.51 -5.50 12.27
N ASP A 390 -23.70 -5.20 11.76
CA ASP A 390 -24.69 -6.22 11.47
C ASP A 390 -24.19 -7.04 10.27
N ARG A 391 -23.99 -8.34 10.51
CA ARG A 391 -23.43 -9.26 9.52
C ARG A 391 -24.47 -9.73 8.50
N GLU A 392 -25.76 -9.60 8.80
CA GLU A 392 -26.85 -10.01 7.90
C GLU A 392 -27.13 -8.91 6.87
N GLU A 393 -27.24 -7.66 7.33
CA GLU A 393 -27.53 -6.51 6.47
C GLU A 393 -26.25 -5.82 5.93
N ASN A 394 -25.06 -6.23 6.41
CA ASN A 394 -23.77 -5.60 6.09
C ASN A 394 -23.83 -4.07 6.30
N GLN A 395 -24.48 -3.64 7.39
CA GLN A 395 -24.60 -2.24 7.81
C GLN A 395 -23.96 -2.04 9.19
N VAL A 396 -23.49 -0.83 9.45
CA VAL A 396 -23.05 -0.43 10.78
C VAL A 396 -24.28 -0.10 11.63
N THR A 397 -24.33 -0.65 12.84
CA THR A 397 -25.33 -0.31 13.86
C THR A 397 -24.65 0.25 15.10
N LEU A 398 -25.44 0.88 15.98
CA LEU A 398 -24.96 1.46 17.23
C LEU A 398 -25.24 0.49 18.38
N ARG A 399 -24.20 0.16 19.16
CA ARG A 399 -24.36 -0.49 20.48
C ARG A 399 -25.06 0.45 21.46
N THR A 400 -24.76 1.74 21.35
CA THR A 400 -25.42 2.81 22.09
C THR A 400 -25.51 4.06 21.24
N ALA A 401 -26.69 4.69 21.22
CA ALA A 401 -26.89 5.97 20.55
C ALA A 401 -26.46 7.17 21.41
N SER A 402 -26.17 6.94 22.70
CA SER A 402 -25.71 7.95 23.66
C SER A 402 -24.49 7.41 24.41
N PRO A 403 -23.32 7.38 23.74
CA PRO A 403 -22.07 6.89 24.32
C PRO A 403 -21.54 7.81 25.42
N ASP A 404 -20.60 7.29 26.21
CA ASP A 404 -19.90 8.04 27.25
C ASP A 404 -19.23 9.30 26.64
N PRO A 405 -19.38 10.51 27.26
CA PRO A 405 -18.61 11.71 26.94
C PRO A 405 -17.11 11.46 26.75
N ALA A 406 -16.50 10.54 27.52
CA ALA A 406 -15.10 10.16 27.39
C ALA A 406 -14.74 9.53 26.03
N LEU A 407 -15.71 8.98 25.30
CA LEU A 407 -15.51 8.40 23.96
C LEU A 407 -15.62 9.43 22.83
N ARG A 408 -15.94 10.70 23.13
CA ARG A 408 -16.24 11.75 22.13
C ARG A 408 -15.15 11.86 21.06
N ALA A 409 -13.88 11.93 21.45
CA ALA A 409 -12.77 12.01 20.50
C ALA A 409 -12.70 10.83 19.51
N ARG A 410 -13.02 9.62 19.99
CA ARG A 410 -13.04 8.40 19.16
C ARG A 410 -14.26 8.37 18.24
N VAL A 411 -15.40 8.87 18.69
CA VAL A 411 -16.60 9.04 17.85
C VAL A 411 -16.37 10.14 16.80
N ASP A 412 -15.75 11.26 17.15
CA ASP A 412 -15.38 12.31 16.20
C ASP A 412 -14.44 11.77 15.10
N ALA A 413 -13.45 10.93 15.48
CA ALA A 413 -12.61 10.23 14.52
C ALA A 413 -13.41 9.27 13.63
N ALA A 414 -14.36 8.51 14.21
CA ALA A 414 -15.26 7.62 13.46
C ALA A 414 -16.08 8.38 12.40
N VAL A 415 -16.61 9.54 12.75
CA VAL A 415 -17.36 10.42 11.85
C VAL A 415 -16.44 10.98 10.76
N ARG A 416 -15.28 11.52 11.15
CA ARG A 416 -14.29 12.13 10.23
C ARG A 416 -13.79 11.14 9.18
N HIS A 417 -13.55 9.89 9.58
CA HIS A 417 -13.01 8.85 8.71
C HIS A 417 -14.08 8.00 8.00
N CYS A 418 -15.36 8.30 8.17
CA CYS A 418 -16.43 7.58 7.48
C CYS A 418 -16.40 7.86 5.97
N PRO A 419 -16.11 6.86 5.11
CA PRO A 419 -15.91 7.09 3.67
C PRO A 419 -17.15 7.63 2.96
N THR A 420 -18.34 7.30 3.46
CA THR A 420 -19.63 7.70 2.90
C THR A 420 -20.31 8.83 3.68
N ARG A 421 -19.67 9.33 4.74
CA ARG A 421 -20.25 10.33 5.66
C ARG A 421 -21.61 9.92 6.24
N ALA A 422 -21.82 8.62 6.42
CA ALA A 422 -23.06 8.06 6.97
C ALA A 422 -23.19 8.24 8.50
N LEU A 423 -22.27 8.94 9.16
CA LEU A 423 -22.24 9.11 10.60
C LEU A 423 -22.33 10.59 10.95
N SER A 424 -23.13 10.93 11.96
CA SER A 424 -23.24 12.28 12.48
C SER A 424 -23.31 12.28 14.01
N ILE A 425 -22.89 13.40 14.60
CA ILE A 425 -23.03 13.68 16.03
C ILE A 425 -24.06 14.80 16.17
N GLU A 426 -25.02 14.58 17.05
CA GLU A 426 -26.02 15.55 17.48
C GLU A 426 -25.70 15.95 18.93
N GLU A 427 -25.64 17.25 19.22
CA GLU A 427 -25.38 17.79 20.58
C GLU A 427 -26.64 17.91 21.42
#